data_AF-A0A9P8CMG5-F1
#
_entry.id   AF-A0A9P8CMG5-F1
#
_cell.length_a   1.000
_cell.length_b   1.000
_cell.length_c   1.000
_cell.angle_alpha   90.00
_cell.angle_beta   90.00
_cell.angle_gamma   90.00
#
_symmetry.space_group_name_H-M   'P 1'
#
loop_
_entity.id
_entity.type
_entity.pdbx_description
1 polymer ?
#
loop_
_entity_poly.entity_id
_entity_poly.type
_entity_poly.pdbx_seq_one_letter_code
_entity_poly.pdbx_strand_id
1 'polypeptide(L)'
;MLPAQGLPPLPDFDSGVRALAAQNMRRRPYTDEQADFIIYGRHEMRYSWKMLSNAFNLTFRQRRPRKCLQGCYYRKNLHVPLWDSNGLLVFGSDDALQPQYFRLRCDHNPKGEDIGLCRRYPERACTYSWVLPGMRLRASELGKSNVAIWSLADVSKQSGENHSCTKGGCRRRGEGFGGIRCRLAATTSRVSSGAME
;
A
#
# COMPACT_ATOMS: atom_id res chain seq x y z
N MET A 1 29.53 5.92 -54.34
CA MET A 1 29.03 7.25 -53.92
C MET A 1 27.85 7.02 -52.99
N LEU A 2 27.98 7.30 -51.70
CA LEU A 2 26.85 7.26 -50.76
C LEU A 2 26.05 8.56 -50.91
N PRO A 3 24.71 8.52 -50.98
CA PRO A 3 23.93 9.75 -51.04
C PRO A 3 24.05 10.50 -49.72
N ALA A 4 24.34 11.80 -49.81
CA ALA A 4 24.34 12.70 -48.67
C ALA A 4 22.92 12.75 -48.10
N GLN A 5 22.68 11.98 -47.04
CA GLN A 5 21.46 12.09 -46.23
C GLN A 5 21.51 13.47 -45.56
N GLY A 6 20.64 14.38 -46.00
CA GLY A 6 20.53 15.72 -45.43
C GLY A 6 20.30 15.65 -43.92
N LEU A 7 21.07 16.45 -43.16
CA LEU A 7 20.91 16.56 -41.72
C LEU A 7 19.44 16.94 -41.42
N PRO A 8 18.77 16.27 -40.46
CA PRO A 8 17.42 16.66 -40.10
C PRO A 8 17.40 18.14 -39.67
N PRO A 9 16.40 18.92 -40.08
CA PRO A 9 16.30 20.33 -39.71
C PRO A 9 16.26 20.42 -38.18
N LEU A 10 17.13 21.27 -37.63
CA LEU A 10 17.14 21.53 -36.19
C LEU A 10 15.79 22.15 -35.80
N PRO A 11 15.13 21.66 -34.73
CA PRO A 11 13.91 22.27 -34.23
C PRO A 11 14.19 23.74 -33.89
N ASP A 12 13.23 24.63 -34.19
CA ASP A 12 13.36 26.04 -33.81
C ASP A 12 13.63 26.15 -32.30
N PHE A 13 14.37 27.18 -31.89
CA PHE A 13 14.79 27.37 -30.51
C PHE A 13 13.61 27.35 -29.51
N ASP A 14 12.49 28.00 -29.83
CA ASP A 14 11.28 28.02 -29.01
C ASP A 14 10.62 26.64 -28.93
N SER A 15 10.63 25.89 -30.03
CA SER A 15 10.12 24.52 -30.07
C SER A 15 10.96 23.58 -29.20
N GLY A 16 12.29 23.75 -29.18
CA GLY A 16 13.22 23.03 -28.31
C GLY A 16 12.97 23.33 -26.83
N VAL A 17 12.83 24.61 -26.48
CA VAL A 17 12.54 25.05 -25.10
C VAL A 17 11.17 24.51 -24.63
N ARG A 18 10.13 24.56 -25.47
CA ARG A 18 8.80 24.00 -25.17
C ARG A 18 8.85 22.48 -24.99
N ALA A 19 9.59 21.77 -25.83
CA ALA A 19 9.75 20.33 -25.74
C ALA A 19 10.46 19.91 -24.45
N LEU A 20 11.54 20.61 -24.09
CA LEU A 20 12.27 20.38 -22.84
C LEU A 20 11.39 20.66 -21.62
N ALA A 21 10.64 21.77 -21.63
CA ALA A 21 9.69 22.08 -20.57
C ALA A 21 8.62 20.98 -20.42
N ALA A 22 8.06 20.49 -21.52
CA ALA A 22 7.09 19.39 -21.51
C ALA A 22 7.70 18.07 -21.01
N GLN A 23 8.96 17.79 -21.36
CA GLN A 23 9.69 16.61 -20.90
C GLN A 23 9.97 16.69 -19.40
N ASN A 24 10.40 17.85 -18.91
CA ASN A 24 10.62 18.11 -17.49
C ASN A 24 9.32 17.97 -16.68
N MET A 25 8.18 18.44 -17.21
CA MET A 25 6.88 18.23 -16.56
C MET A 25 6.47 16.76 -16.42
N ARG A 26 6.91 15.88 -17.34
CA ARG A 26 6.68 14.42 -17.24
C ARG A 26 7.57 13.76 -16.20
N ARG A 27 8.80 14.25 -16.05
CA ARG A 27 9.81 13.71 -15.12
C ARG A 27 9.66 14.19 -13.68
N ARG A 28 8.95 15.30 -13.45
CA ARG A 28 8.70 15.80 -12.09
C ARG A 28 7.99 14.73 -11.24
N PRO A 29 8.59 14.29 -10.11
CA PRO A 29 8.01 13.27 -9.25
C PRO A 29 6.67 13.74 -8.68
N TYR A 30 5.85 12.78 -8.24
CA TYR A 30 4.62 13.03 -7.50
C TYR A 30 4.90 12.75 -6.02
N THR A 31 4.34 13.56 -5.13
CA THR A 31 4.25 13.18 -3.72
C THR A 31 3.24 12.04 -3.55
N ASP A 32 3.27 11.33 -2.42
CA ASP A 32 2.30 10.28 -2.16
C ASP A 32 0.87 10.83 -2.12
N GLU A 33 0.66 11.98 -1.47
CA GLU A 33 -0.64 12.66 -1.46
C GLU A 33 -1.15 12.99 -2.87
N GLN A 34 -0.26 13.50 -3.75
CA GLN A 34 -0.64 13.80 -5.13
C GLN A 34 -1.01 12.53 -5.90
N ALA A 35 -0.28 11.44 -5.70
CA ALA A 35 -0.58 10.18 -6.36
C ALA A 35 -1.89 9.57 -5.83
N ASP A 36 -2.14 9.70 -4.53
CA ASP A 36 -3.34 9.22 -3.85
C ASP A 36 -4.58 9.99 -4.29
N PHE A 37 -4.47 11.32 -4.50
CA PHE A 37 -5.53 12.12 -5.09
C PHE A 37 -5.95 11.61 -6.47
N ILE A 38 -4.99 11.15 -7.29
CA ILE A 38 -5.26 10.59 -8.61
C ILE A 38 -6.04 9.28 -8.48
N ILE A 39 -5.67 8.41 -7.53
CA ILE A 39 -6.38 7.14 -7.27
C ILE A 39 -7.81 7.43 -6.78
N TYR A 40 -7.94 8.28 -5.76
CA TYR A 40 -9.21 8.68 -5.17
C TYR A 40 -10.17 9.29 -6.20
N GLY A 41 -9.65 10.19 -7.04
CA GLY A 41 -10.43 10.81 -8.08
C GLY A 41 -10.97 9.81 -9.11
N ARG A 42 -10.23 8.73 -9.40
CA ARG A 42 -10.65 7.72 -10.38
C ARG A 42 -11.62 6.70 -9.83
N HIS A 43 -11.43 6.26 -8.58
CA HIS A 43 -12.20 5.17 -7.99
C HIS A 43 -13.40 5.70 -7.21
N GLU A 44 -13.17 6.44 -6.13
CA GLU A 44 -14.21 6.94 -5.24
C GLU A 44 -15.05 8.06 -5.87
N MET A 45 -14.40 9.05 -6.48
CA MET A 45 -15.12 10.20 -7.08
C MET A 45 -15.58 9.94 -8.51
N ARG A 46 -15.13 8.85 -9.14
CA ARG A 46 -15.43 8.46 -10.52
C ARG A 46 -15.23 9.58 -11.55
N TYR A 47 -14.28 10.48 -11.31
CA TYR A 47 -13.99 11.59 -12.22
C TYR A 47 -13.50 11.11 -13.57
N SER A 48 -13.98 11.77 -14.64
CA SER A 48 -13.33 11.67 -15.94
C SER A 48 -11.91 12.22 -15.86
N TRP A 49 -11.01 11.75 -16.73
CA TRP A 49 -9.63 12.24 -16.76
C TRP A 49 -9.51 13.75 -16.96
N LYS A 50 -10.46 14.37 -17.69
CA LYS A 50 -10.51 15.82 -17.88
C LYS A 50 -10.83 16.53 -16.56
N MET A 51 -11.86 16.07 -15.86
CA MET A 51 -12.28 16.62 -14.58
C MET A 51 -11.19 16.43 -13.51
N LEU A 52 -10.60 15.23 -13.43
CA LEU A 52 -9.50 14.94 -12.51
C LEU A 52 -8.30 15.85 -12.74
N SER A 53 -7.95 16.10 -14.01
CA SER A 53 -6.84 17.01 -14.33
C SER A 53 -7.09 18.44 -13.86
N ASN A 54 -8.33 18.93 -14.02
CA ASN A 54 -8.70 20.26 -13.57
C ASN A 54 -8.69 20.35 -12.03
N ALA A 55 -9.31 19.37 -11.36
CA ALA A 55 -9.34 19.28 -9.90
C ALA A 55 -7.92 19.21 -9.32
N PHE A 56 -7.05 18.36 -9.88
CA PHE A 56 -5.65 18.24 -9.45
C PHE A 56 -4.91 19.58 -9.53
N ASN A 57 -5.02 20.26 -10.67
CA ASN A 57 -4.34 21.54 -10.89
C ASN A 57 -4.83 22.62 -9.93
N LEU A 58 -6.12 22.58 -9.55
CA LEU A 58 -6.70 23.50 -8.57
C LEU A 58 -6.22 23.18 -7.15
N THR A 59 -6.31 21.91 -6.74
CA THR A 59 -5.95 21.44 -5.39
C THR A 59 -4.48 21.67 -5.08
N PHE A 60 -3.58 21.26 -5.98
CA PHE A 60 -2.14 21.31 -5.74
C PHE A 60 -1.43 22.53 -6.35
N ARG A 61 -2.19 23.44 -6.97
CA ARG A 61 -1.67 24.62 -7.69
C ARG A 61 -0.52 24.30 -8.63
N GLN A 62 -0.51 23.09 -9.19
CA GLN A 62 0.56 22.57 -10.04
C GLN A 62 -0.01 22.10 -11.36
N ARG A 63 0.41 22.71 -12.46
CA ARG A 63 -0.03 22.31 -13.81
C ARG A 63 0.53 20.94 -14.18
N ARG A 64 -0.34 19.93 -14.24
CA ARG A 64 -0.05 18.59 -14.74
C ARG A 64 -0.95 18.24 -15.93
N PRO A 65 -0.37 17.85 -17.08
CA PRO A 65 -1.16 17.34 -18.20
C PRO A 65 -1.85 16.02 -17.85
N ARG A 66 -3.04 15.80 -18.44
CA ARG A 66 -3.79 14.54 -18.34
C ARG A 66 -2.92 13.28 -18.53
N LYS A 67 -2.07 13.28 -19.56
CA LYS A 67 -1.18 12.14 -19.87
C LYS A 67 -0.21 11.82 -18.72
N CYS A 68 0.24 12.82 -17.97
CA CYS A 68 1.13 12.62 -16.83
C CYS A 68 0.39 11.99 -15.64
N LEU A 69 -0.87 12.39 -15.40
CA LEU A 69 -1.71 11.82 -14.34
C LEU A 69 -2.07 10.36 -14.66
N GLN A 70 -2.42 10.08 -15.92
CA GLN A 70 -2.65 8.72 -16.41
C GLN A 70 -1.42 7.83 -16.21
N GLY A 71 -0.23 8.32 -16.58
CA GLY A 71 1.01 7.59 -16.37
C GLY A 71 1.30 7.31 -14.89
N CYS A 72 1.00 8.25 -13.99
CA CYS A 72 1.12 8.05 -12.55
C CYS A 72 0.15 6.95 -12.06
N TYR A 73 -1.13 7.07 -12.42
CA TYR A 73 -2.17 6.11 -12.08
C TYR A 73 -1.81 4.68 -12.48
N TYR A 74 -1.41 4.47 -13.74
CA TYR A 74 -1.07 3.14 -14.22
C TYR A 74 0.19 2.57 -13.55
N ARG A 75 1.19 3.40 -13.22
CA ARG A 75 2.34 2.94 -12.42
C ARG A 75 1.94 2.53 -11.01
N LYS A 76 1.06 3.28 -10.35
CA LYS A 76 0.54 2.90 -9.02
C LYS A 76 -0.32 1.63 -9.07
N ASN A 77 -0.98 1.34 -10.20
CA ASN A 77 -1.68 0.07 -10.39
C ASN A 77 -0.76 -1.15 -10.53
N LEU A 78 0.55 -0.96 -10.75
CA LEU A 78 1.51 -2.08 -10.73
C LEU A 78 1.87 -2.53 -9.30
N HIS A 79 1.54 -1.72 -8.30
CA HIS A 79 1.92 -1.91 -6.89
C HIS A 79 0.71 -1.75 -5.97
N VAL A 80 -0.35 -2.53 -6.21
CA VAL A 80 -1.53 -2.54 -5.34
C VAL A 80 -1.28 -3.51 -4.18
N PRO A 81 -1.42 -3.09 -2.91
CA PRO A 81 -1.26 -4.00 -1.77
C PRO A 81 -2.28 -5.14 -1.83
N LEU A 82 -1.84 -6.36 -1.54
CA LEU A 82 -2.70 -7.54 -1.47
C LEU A 82 -3.39 -7.61 -0.10
N TRP A 83 -4.68 -7.90 -0.14
CA TRP A 83 -5.54 -8.03 1.04
C TRP A 83 -6.10 -9.44 1.11
N ASP A 84 -6.18 -10.00 2.31
CA ASP A 84 -6.84 -11.29 2.56
C ASP A 84 -8.38 -11.12 2.64
N SER A 85 -9.09 -12.23 2.88
CA SER A 85 -10.55 -12.22 3.04
C SER A 85 -11.05 -11.44 4.26
N ASN A 86 -10.19 -11.20 5.24
CA ASN A 86 -10.50 -10.47 6.46
C ASN A 86 -10.21 -8.97 6.32
N GLY A 87 -9.75 -8.53 5.15
CA GLY A 87 -9.38 -7.14 4.91
C GLY A 87 -8.07 -6.74 5.59
N LEU A 88 -7.15 -7.70 5.73
CA LEU A 88 -5.82 -7.53 6.30
C LEU A 88 -4.75 -7.60 5.20
N LEU A 89 -3.65 -6.86 5.37
CA LEU A 89 -2.52 -6.90 4.44
C LEU A 89 -1.83 -8.28 4.46
N VAL A 90 -1.60 -8.85 3.29
CA VAL A 90 -0.89 -10.13 3.15
C VAL A 90 0.62 -9.88 3.10
N PHE A 91 1.36 -10.50 4.01
CA PHE A 91 2.82 -10.52 4.02
C PHE A 91 3.32 -11.88 3.53
N GLY A 92 4.47 -11.92 2.84
CA GLY A 92 4.95 -13.16 2.22
C GLY A 92 5.63 -14.14 3.17
N SER A 93 6.31 -13.63 4.17
CA SER A 93 6.96 -14.39 5.25
C SER A 93 6.75 -13.62 6.55
N ASP A 94 6.81 -14.30 7.70
CA ASP A 94 6.57 -13.68 9.01
C ASP A 94 7.51 -12.49 9.31
N ASP A 95 8.71 -12.46 8.69
CA ASP A 95 9.68 -11.36 8.83
C ASP A 95 9.56 -10.27 7.75
N ALA A 96 8.61 -10.36 6.82
CA ALA A 96 8.50 -9.38 5.73
C ALA A 96 8.00 -8.03 6.27
N LEU A 97 8.82 -6.98 6.13
CA LEU A 97 8.47 -5.61 6.51
C LEU A 97 7.53 -4.90 5.52
N GLN A 98 7.23 -5.54 4.38
CA GLN A 98 6.43 -4.96 3.31
C GLN A 98 5.34 -5.95 2.88
N PRO A 99 4.11 -5.48 2.63
CA PRO A 99 3.04 -6.34 2.14
C PRO A 99 3.36 -6.84 0.74
N GLN A 100 2.74 -7.95 0.35
CA GLN A 100 2.74 -8.39 -1.02
C GLN A 100 1.95 -7.40 -1.88
N TYR A 101 2.37 -7.27 -3.13
CA TYR A 101 1.71 -6.42 -4.12
C TYR A 101 1.28 -7.24 -5.33
N PHE A 102 0.15 -6.88 -5.91
CA PHE A 102 -0.29 -7.41 -7.18
C PHE A 102 -0.41 -6.30 -8.23
N ARG A 103 -0.30 -6.71 -9.49
CA ARG A 103 -0.49 -5.83 -10.64
C ARG A 103 -1.96 -5.83 -11.03
N LEU A 104 -2.63 -4.70 -10.87
CA LEU A 104 -3.99 -4.51 -11.35
C LEU A 104 -3.96 -4.23 -12.86
N ARG A 105 -4.32 -5.24 -13.66
CA ARG A 105 -4.59 -5.06 -15.09
C ARG A 105 -5.91 -4.31 -15.24
N CYS A 106 -5.97 -3.35 -16.17
CA CYS A 106 -7.07 -2.39 -16.33
C CYS A 106 -8.42 -3.04 -16.71
N ASP A 107 -8.38 -4.33 -16.98
CA ASP A 107 -9.35 -5.21 -17.59
C ASP A 107 -9.83 -6.32 -16.63
N HIS A 108 -9.17 -6.47 -15.47
CA HIS A 108 -9.51 -7.50 -14.48
C HIS A 108 -9.57 -6.91 -13.08
N ASN A 109 -10.76 -6.40 -12.75
CA ASN A 109 -11.26 -6.46 -11.38
C ASN A 109 -12.24 -7.64 -11.31
N PRO A 110 -11.76 -8.89 -11.19
CA PRO A 110 -12.59 -10.09 -11.32
C PRO A 110 -13.70 -10.18 -10.27
N LYS A 111 -13.64 -9.35 -9.21
CA LYS A 111 -14.61 -9.33 -8.10
C LYS A 111 -15.41 -8.03 -7.99
N GLY A 112 -15.20 -7.07 -8.90
CA GLY A 112 -15.85 -5.75 -8.80
C GLY A 112 -15.47 -4.96 -7.53
N GLU A 113 -14.39 -5.36 -6.84
CA GLU A 113 -13.98 -4.75 -5.57
C GLU A 113 -13.43 -3.35 -5.78
N ASP A 114 -13.82 -2.43 -4.91
CA ASP A 114 -13.39 -1.03 -4.98
C ASP A 114 -11.93 -0.91 -4.47
N ILE A 115 -10.97 -1.01 -5.40
CA ILE A 115 -9.53 -0.88 -5.12
C ILE A 115 -9.11 0.61 -5.13
N GLY A 116 -9.94 1.46 -4.51
CA GLY A 116 -9.73 2.90 -4.36
C GLY A 116 -8.70 3.24 -3.28
N LEU A 117 -8.50 4.54 -3.06
CA LEU A 117 -7.58 5.06 -2.03
C LEU A 117 -7.92 4.51 -0.64
N CYS A 118 -9.20 4.52 -0.25
CA CYS A 118 -9.63 4.11 1.09
C CYS A 118 -9.27 2.65 1.39
N ARG A 119 -9.21 1.80 0.36
CA ARG A 119 -8.81 0.41 0.49
C ARG A 119 -7.31 0.20 0.34
N ARG A 120 -6.62 0.98 -0.50
CA ARG A 120 -5.16 0.82 -0.68
C ARG A 120 -4.36 1.37 0.50
N TYR A 121 -4.76 2.54 1.01
CA TYR A 121 -4.01 3.31 2.00
C TYR A 121 -4.98 3.97 3.00
N PRO A 122 -5.74 3.19 3.79
CA PRO A 122 -6.74 3.71 4.73
C PRO A 122 -6.16 4.72 5.72
N GLU A 123 -4.93 4.49 6.19
CA GLU A 123 -4.19 5.38 7.09
C GLU A 123 -3.96 6.77 6.49
N ARG A 124 -3.64 6.82 5.18
CA ARG A 124 -3.44 8.09 4.47
C ARG A 124 -4.76 8.75 4.09
N ALA A 125 -5.75 7.96 3.69
CA ALA A 125 -7.08 8.47 3.34
C ALA A 125 -7.73 9.25 4.49
N CYS A 126 -7.50 8.84 5.74
CA CYS A 126 -8.03 9.51 6.93
C CYS A 126 -7.46 10.92 7.16
N THR A 127 -6.24 11.21 6.69
CA THR A 127 -5.52 12.44 7.01
C THR A 127 -5.71 13.54 5.98
N TYR A 128 -6.06 13.19 4.74
CA TYR A 128 -6.17 14.15 3.66
C TYR A 128 -7.44 15.02 3.75
N SER A 129 -7.26 16.33 3.59
CA SER A 129 -8.33 17.34 3.70
C SER A 129 -9.35 17.28 2.56
N TRP A 130 -8.91 16.83 1.37
CA TRP A 130 -9.74 16.71 0.16
C TRP A 130 -10.53 15.39 0.10
N VAL A 131 -10.33 14.47 1.05
CA VAL A 131 -11.14 13.25 1.15
C VAL A 131 -12.45 13.56 1.86
N LEU A 132 -13.56 13.14 1.25
CA LEU A 132 -14.89 13.39 1.80
C LEU A 132 -15.03 12.75 3.19
N PRO A 133 -15.71 13.41 4.15
CA PRO A 133 -15.86 12.90 5.51
C PRO A 133 -16.39 11.45 5.57
N GLY A 134 -17.38 11.10 4.74
CA GLY A 134 -17.92 9.74 4.69
C GLY A 134 -16.89 8.70 4.20
N MET A 135 -15.97 9.09 3.32
CA MET A 135 -14.89 8.20 2.86
C MET A 135 -13.78 8.06 3.92
N ARG A 136 -13.49 9.14 4.67
CA ARG A 136 -12.57 9.08 5.82
C ARG A 136 -13.08 8.14 6.91
N LEU A 137 -14.39 8.13 7.17
CA LEU A 137 -14.99 7.19 8.12
C LEU A 137 -14.80 5.73 7.67
N ARG A 138 -15.12 5.43 6.40
CA ARG A 138 -14.91 4.10 5.81
C ARG A 138 -13.44 3.67 5.86
N ALA A 139 -12.53 4.58 5.57
CA ALA A 139 -11.09 4.33 5.66
C ALA A 139 -10.64 4.09 7.11
N SER A 140 -11.21 4.80 8.09
CA SER A 140 -10.90 4.60 9.51
C SER A 140 -11.33 3.22 10.00
N GLU A 141 -12.50 2.75 9.57
CA GLU A 141 -12.99 1.41 9.89
C GLU A 141 -12.05 0.33 9.34
N LEU A 142 -11.64 0.46 8.08
CA LEU A 142 -10.65 -0.43 7.44
C LEU A 142 -9.26 -0.33 8.12
N GLY A 143 -8.85 0.87 8.53
CA GLY A 143 -7.57 1.11 9.20
C GLY A 143 -7.49 0.44 10.57
N LYS A 144 -8.58 0.44 11.35
CA LYS A 144 -8.65 -0.22 12.66
C LYS A 144 -8.45 -1.73 12.57
N SER A 145 -8.92 -2.36 11.49
CA SER A 145 -8.64 -3.77 11.17
C SER A 145 -7.14 -4.04 11.04
N ASN A 146 -6.39 -3.09 10.44
CA ASN A 146 -4.97 -3.23 10.16
C ASN A 146 -4.05 -2.92 11.34
N VAL A 147 -4.40 -1.96 12.19
CA VAL A 147 -3.60 -1.62 13.38
C VAL A 147 -3.52 -2.80 14.36
N ALA A 148 -4.56 -3.65 14.41
CA ALA A 148 -4.53 -4.88 15.19
C ALA A 148 -3.40 -5.83 14.74
N ILE A 149 -3.05 -5.87 13.44
CA ILE A 149 -1.97 -6.72 12.92
C ILE A 149 -0.60 -6.20 13.35
N TRP A 150 -0.34 -4.90 13.22
CA TRP A 150 0.94 -4.32 13.61
C TRP A 150 1.17 -4.45 15.12
N SER A 151 0.11 -4.25 15.92
CA SER A 151 0.18 -4.48 17.37
C SER A 151 0.37 -5.96 17.72
N LEU A 152 -0.21 -6.92 16.99
CA LEU A 152 -0.03 -8.36 17.24
C LEU A 152 1.35 -8.86 16.77
N ALA A 153 1.89 -8.31 15.69
CA ALA A 153 3.24 -8.59 15.22
C ALA A 153 4.31 -8.11 16.23
N ASP A 154 4.04 -7.02 16.96
CA ASP A 154 4.88 -6.56 18.07
C ASP A 154 4.69 -7.41 19.34
N VAL A 155 3.48 -7.90 19.63
CA VAL A 155 3.23 -8.82 20.77
C VAL A 155 3.95 -10.17 20.59
N SER A 156 4.06 -10.67 19.36
CA SER A 156 4.77 -11.92 19.09
C SER A 156 6.30 -11.80 19.23
N LYS A 157 6.86 -10.58 19.21
CA LYS A 157 8.27 -10.32 19.54
C LYS A 157 8.52 -10.28 21.05
N GLN A 158 7.52 -9.92 21.86
CA GLN A 158 7.67 -9.86 23.32
C GLN A 158 7.46 -11.21 24.04
N SER A 159 6.91 -12.23 23.37
CA SER A 159 6.86 -13.60 23.91
C SER A 159 8.08 -14.47 23.57
N GLY A 160 9.07 -13.94 22.83
CA GLY A 160 10.26 -14.67 22.39
C GLY A 160 11.51 -14.50 23.27
N GLU A 161 11.50 -13.59 24.24
CA GLU A 161 12.67 -13.33 25.10
C GLU A 161 12.25 -13.35 26.57
N ASN A 162 12.23 -14.54 27.17
CA ASN A 162 12.46 -14.76 28.60
C ASN A 162 12.76 -16.24 28.84
N HIS A 163 13.91 -16.70 28.35
CA HIS A 163 14.60 -17.85 28.93
C HIS A 163 15.99 -17.40 29.36
N SER A 164 16.07 -16.79 30.53
CA SER A 164 17.32 -16.67 31.27
C SER A 164 17.71 -18.08 31.73
N CYS A 165 18.42 -18.80 30.86
CA CYS A 165 19.04 -20.07 31.22
C CYS A 165 20.20 -19.79 32.16
N THR A 166 19.98 -20.00 33.46
CA THR A 166 21.05 -20.03 34.45
C THR A 166 22.02 -21.16 34.12
N LYS A 167 23.30 -20.85 34.20
CA LYS A 167 24.43 -21.76 33.97
C LYS A 167 24.34 -22.97 34.91
N GLY A 168 24.25 -24.17 34.36
CA GLY A 168 24.40 -25.43 35.09
C GLY A 168 24.42 -26.60 34.11
N GLY A 169 25.58 -27.23 33.94
CA GLY A 169 25.85 -28.11 32.80
C GLY A 169 25.11 -29.44 32.78
N CYS A 170 24.97 -29.99 31.57
CA CYS A 170 25.03 -31.44 31.34
C CYS A 170 25.36 -31.75 29.87
N ARG A 171 26.42 -32.54 29.68
CA ARG A 171 26.75 -33.23 28.42
C ARG A 171 25.74 -34.34 28.17
N ARG A 172 25.21 -34.47 26.95
CA ARG A 172 25.40 -35.64 26.04
C ARG A 172 24.49 -35.56 24.80
N ARG A 173 25.14 -35.81 23.65
CA ARG A 173 24.75 -36.63 22.48
C ARG A 173 23.31 -36.56 21.95
N GLY A 174 23.22 -36.17 20.67
CA GLY A 174 22.79 -37.10 19.61
C GLY A 174 21.35 -36.99 19.13
N GLU A 175 21.24 -36.75 17.82
CA GLU A 175 20.16 -37.18 16.91
C GLU A 175 18.88 -36.33 16.79
N GLY A 176 18.62 -35.90 15.54
CA GLY A 176 17.36 -36.26 14.89
C GLY A 176 16.26 -35.19 14.85
N PHE A 177 16.13 -34.58 13.68
CA PHE A 177 15.00 -33.78 13.20
C PHE A 177 13.60 -34.33 13.57
N GLY A 178 12.67 -33.39 13.84
CA GLY A 178 11.39 -33.36 13.12
C GLY A 178 10.11 -33.63 13.93
N GLY A 179 9.49 -32.56 14.40
CA GLY A 179 8.02 -32.44 14.44
C GLY A 179 7.33 -32.84 15.75
N ILE A 180 7.21 -31.89 16.69
CA ILE A 180 6.23 -32.01 17.78
C ILE A 180 5.03 -31.12 17.47
N ARG A 181 3.89 -31.79 17.22
CA ARG A 181 2.54 -31.23 17.22
C ARG A 181 2.26 -30.55 18.55
N CYS A 182 2.03 -29.25 18.56
CA CYS A 182 1.40 -28.59 19.72
C CYS A 182 -0.12 -28.78 19.64
N ARG A 183 -0.65 -29.71 20.45
CA ARG A 183 -2.05 -29.75 20.87
C ARG A 183 -2.31 -28.51 21.73
N LEU A 184 -3.22 -27.63 21.34
CA LEU A 184 -3.82 -26.69 22.28
C LEU A 184 -4.72 -27.50 23.24
N ALA A 185 -4.33 -27.57 24.50
CA ALA A 185 -5.23 -27.98 25.58
C ALA A 185 -6.10 -26.78 25.95
N ALA A 186 -7.41 -26.91 25.75
CA ALA A 186 -8.38 -25.96 26.26
C ALA A 186 -8.44 -26.09 27.79
N THR A 187 -7.92 -25.10 28.51
CA THR A 187 -8.15 -24.95 29.95
C THR A 187 -9.49 -24.28 30.17
N THR A 188 -10.51 -25.08 30.48
CA THR A 188 -11.75 -24.60 31.09
C THR A 188 -11.43 -24.15 32.52
N SER A 189 -11.51 -22.84 32.80
CA SER A 189 -11.48 -22.33 34.17
C SER A 189 -12.83 -22.60 34.83
N ARG A 190 -12.77 -23.44 35.87
CA ARG A 190 -13.83 -23.79 36.80
C ARG A 190 -13.93 -22.64 37.82
N VAL A 191 -15.07 -21.97 37.89
CA VAL A 191 -15.37 -21.00 38.97
C VAL A 191 -16.24 -21.70 40.01
N SER A 192 -15.69 -21.81 41.21
CA SER A 192 -16.34 -22.24 42.46
C SER A 192 -15.34 -21.93 43.57
N SER A 193 -15.61 -21.33 44.72
CA SER A 193 -16.76 -20.69 45.38
C SER A 193 -16.15 -19.87 46.52
N GLY A 194 -16.85 -18.88 47.07
CA GLY A 194 -16.45 -18.23 48.32
C GLY A 194 -17.60 -17.44 48.93
N ALA A 195 -18.18 -18.00 50.00
CA ALA A 195 -19.27 -17.47 50.81
C ALA A 195 -18.77 -16.67 52.03
N MET A 196 -19.72 -16.01 52.73
CA MET A 196 -19.69 -15.27 54.02
C MET A 196 -20.10 -13.80 53.80
N GLU A 197 -21.12 -13.22 54.45
CA GLU A 197 -21.95 -13.53 55.62
C GLU A 197 -23.43 -13.21 55.33
#